data_AF-A0A955YTE9-F1
#
_entry.id   AF-A0A955YTE9-F1
#
_cell.length_a   1.000
_cell.length_b   1.000
_cell.length_c   1.000
_cell.angle_alpha   90.00
_cell.angle_beta   90.00
_cell.angle_gamma   90.00
#
_symmetry.space_group_name_H-M   'P 1'
#
loop_
_entity.id
_entity.type
_entity.pdbx_description
1 polymer ?
#
loop_
_entity_poly.entity_id
_entity_poly.type
_entity_poly.pdbx_seq_one_letter_code
_entity_poly.pdbx_strand_id
1 'polypeptide(L)'
;MLYLIRALHRAPVLVVAAGTPELVVRKPRWLDASKQRHRHFELGALSREESEALLVQLLEPLDDPPDALVHTAVELSGGSPYLLEEMVRTFYQTGVLFATDAGVIQVNMDRLDRAELPLTVDQAIEARVSFLQPAARGLLEMAAAIGNTFWLGSLVALLRMEEEAPELWGGHESTVAHARDLLRELVERGFIREKSESAIEGETEFAFRHDREREAVVQLTNRKQSEAFHKLTGEWLECRVGDREEKQCELLAQHFELGGVPWKSARYYITAGDGAKARHANTKAAAFYSRALELIGDTDRSLRLEALHSLGSVLQLAGRNDAALRVFREMLQCAFRLNLKEKGGAAHNRLGRLYRATGKLDEAMRHLGTGLALFEAARDSRGIASSLDDVGKVHWLRGNYEAGERFARQALERRQALGDPRSIALSFNNLGLIYQDSGRFAEALDAFQQALSIQQEHGDKAGIAQTMNNLGTIYQDNGDHESAVERYQSALEMAKDVGDRMRQAVILTNLGESHYRLQKTTQAIALLTEAEELSATLGDLILEGEILRGLAKAHLLAKDTNLAKDYIARALDRFREARGKSFLGSALRTKGEIFGTASWGTEEAA
;
A
#
# COMPACT_ATOMS: atom_id res chain seq x y z
N MET A 1 9.71 5.68 5.92
CA MET A 1 10.92 6.53 5.81
C MET A 1 10.59 8.00 5.54
N LEU A 2 9.76 8.36 4.54
CA LEU A 2 9.36 9.77 4.27
C LEU A 2 8.74 10.51 5.48
N TYR A 3 8.00 9.82 6.34
CA TYR A 3 7.45 10.39 7.58
C TYR A 3 8.54 10.77 8.59
N LEU A 4 9.56 9.92 8.79
CA LEU A 4 10.71 10.20 9.65
C LEU A 4 11.52 11.40 9.12
N ILE A 5 11.66 11.52 7.80
CA ILE A 5 12.35 12.64 7.15
C ILE A 5 11.61 13.97 7.39
N ARG A 6 10.27 13.96 7.41
CA ARG A 6 9.45 15.14 7.72
C ARG A 6 9.38 15.48 9.22
N ALA A 7 9.56 14.52 10.11
CA ALA A 7 9.59 14.81 11.55
C ALA A 7 10.95 15.37 12.00
N LEU A 8 12.04 14.94 11.35
CA LEU A 8 13.42 15.20 11.78
C LEU A 8 14.08 16.36 11.03
N HIS A 9 13.29 17.32 10.49
CA HIS A 9 13.66 18.36 9.51
C HIS A 9 14.99 19.14 9.71
N ARG A 10 15.68 19.02 10.85
CA ARG A 10 16.98 19.67 11.13
C ARG A 10 18.05 18.80 11.80
N ALA A 11 17.79 17.51 12.05
CA ALA A 11 18.77 16.62 12.68
C ALA A 11 19.50 15.76 11.61
N PRO A 12 20.83 15.56 11.70
CA PRO A 12 21.50 14.57 10.86
C PRO A 12 20.98 13.18 11.20
N VAL A 13 20.41 12.49 10.21
CA VAL A 13 19.86 11.13 10.36
C VAL A 13 20.81 10.14 9.69
N LEU A 14 21.38 9.22 10.46
CA LEU A 14 22.06 8.05 9.93
C LEU A 14 21.03 6.93 9.76
N VAL A 15 20.88 6.43 8.54
CA VAL A 15 20.04 5.26 8.25
C VAL A 15 20.97 4.09 7.98
N VAL A 16 20.91 3.08 8.84
CA VAL A 16 21.55 1.78 8.60
C VAL A 16 20.51 0.84 8.03
N ALA A 17 20.74 0.36 6.82
CA ALA A 17 19.92 -0.66 6.18
C ALA A 17 20.75 -1.93 6.05
N ALA A 18 20.25 -3.03 6.60
CA ALA A 18 20.80 -4.36 6.44
C ALA A 18 19.86 -5.20 5.56
N GLY A 19 20.42 -6.09 4.75
CA GLY A 19 19.67 -6.97 3.88
C GLY A 19 20.56 -8.06 3.30
N THR A 20 19.94 -9.15 2.86
CA THR A 20 20.66 -10.24 2.19
C THR A 20 20.99 -9.86 0.74
N PRO A 21 21.95 -10.53 0.09
CA PRO A 21 22.28 -10.29 -1.32
C PRO A 21 21.07 -10.36 -2.26
N GLU A 22 20.08 -11.22 -1.97
CA GLU A 22 18.85 -11.32 -2.76
C GLU A 22 18.03 -10.02 -2.76
N LEU A 23 18.11 -9.22 -1.71
CA LEU A 23 17.42 -7.94 -1.62
C LEU A 23 17.94 -6.97 -2.70
N VAL A 24 19.25 -6.96 -2.92
CA VAL A 24 19.90 -6.17 -3.98
C VAL A 24 19.49 -6.68 -5.36
N VAL A 25 19.42 -8.00 -5.55
CA VAL A 25 18.96 -8.59 -6.83
C VAL A 25 17.51 -8.22 -7.14
N ARG A 26 16.62 -8.25 -6.13
CA ARG A 26 15.19 -7.89 -6.30
C ARG A 26 14.99 -6.39 -6.47
N LYS A 27 15.90 -5.56 -5.96
CA LYS A 27 15.82 -4.09 -5.99
C LYS A 27 17.18 -3.49 -6.37
N PRO A 28 17.66 -3.68 -7.62
CA PRO A 28 18.99 -3.24 -8.02
C PRO A 28 19.21 -1.73 -7.84
N ARG A 29 18.15 -0.95 -7.97
CA ARG A 29 18.14 0.51 -7.73
C ARG A 29 18.48 0.95 -6.31
N TRP A 30 18.50 0.04 -5.33
CA TRP A 30 18.96 0.38 -3.97
C TRP A 30 20.45 0.76 -3.94
N LEU A 31 21.24 0.27 -4.89
CA LEU A 31 22.64 0.67 -5.04
C LEU A 31 22.83 1.94 -5.89
N ASP A 32 21.79 2.38 -6.61
CA ASP A 32 21.87 3.47 -7.60
C ASP A 32 21.68 4.87 -7.01
N ALA A 33 21.35 5.00 -5.71
CA ALA A 33 21.26 6.33 -5.07
C ALA A 33 22.63 7.03 -5.11
N SER A 34 22.73 8.35 -5.20
CA SER A 34 24.02 9.03 -5.43
C SER A 34 25.14 8.58 -4.48
N LYS A 35 26.30 8.17 -5.01
CA LYS A 35 27.53 7.78 -4.27
C LYS A 35 28.01 8.82 -3.24
N GLN A 36 27.49 10.05 -3.28
CA GLN A 36 27.81 11.13 -2.36
C GLN A 36 27.01 11.12 -1.04
N ARG A 37 25.94 10.31 -0.92
CA ARG A 37 25.03 10.35 0.25
C ARG A 37 24.81 9.01 0.95
N HIS A 38 25.45 7.94 0.48
CA HIS A 38 25.36 6.62 1.13
C HIS A 38 26.69 5.88 0.99
N ARG A 39 27.00 4.99 1.94
CA ARG A 39 28.18 4.11 1.92
C ARG A 39 27.70 2.66 2.02
N HIS A 40 28.10 1.84 1.05
CA HIS A 40 27.81 0.41 1.04
C HIS A 40 28.93 -0.35 1.75
N PHE A 41 28.56 -1.29 2.60
CA PHE A 41 29.47 -2.22 3.26
C PHE A 41 28.98 -3.63 2.98
N GLU A 42 29.82 -4.42 2.31
CA GLU A 42 29.57 -5.84 2.14
C GLU A 42 30.22 -6.56 3.32
N LEU A 43 29.40 -7.30 4.08
CA LEU A 43 29.89 -8.09 5.20
C LEU A 43 30.36 -9.43 4.66
N GLY A 44 31.67 -9.67 4.74
CA GLY A 44 32.31 -10.94 4.40
C GLY A 44 32.58 -11.80 5.63
N ALA A 45 33.25 -12.93 5.39
CA ALA A 45 33.83 -13.72 6.47
C ALA A 45 34.88 -12.90 7.23
N LEU A 46 34.97 -13.11 8.54
CA LEU A 46 36.01 -12.52 9.38
C LEU A 46 37.38 -13.02 8.93
N SER A 47 38.40 -12.17 9.12
CA SER A 47 39.78 -12.63 9.00
C SER A 47 40.08 -13.69 10.07
N ARG A 48 41.20 -14.41 9.90
CA ARG A 48 41.65 -15.38 10.90
C ARG A 48 41.86 -14.70 12.26
N GLU A 49 42.54 -13.57 12.29
CA GLU A 49 42.82 -12.81 13.50
C GLU A 49 41.53 -12.30 14.18
N GLU A 50 40.55 -11.84 13.38
CA GLU A 50 39.25 -11.41 13.87
C GLU A 50 38.43 -12.58 14.44
N SER A 51 38.52 -13.75 13.80
CA SER A 51 37.86 -14.98 14.27
C SER A 51 38.49 -15.53 15.55
N GLU A 52 39.83 -15.51 15.66
CA GLU A 52 40.55 -15.85 16.88
C GLU A 52 40.14 -14.92 18.03
N ALA A 53 40.12 -13.60 17.77
CA ALA A 53 39.71 -12.61 18.76
C ALA A 53 38.26 -12.80 19.22
N LEU A 54 37.32 -13.03 18.29
CA LEU A 54 35.92 -13.31 18.61
C LEU A 54 35.78 -14.62 19.39
N LEU A 55 36.50 -15.66 19.00
CA LEU A 55 36.45 -16.95 19.69
C LEU A 55 36.94 -16.84 21.13
N VAL A 56 38.04 -16.12 21.37
CA VAL A 56 38.55 -15.87 22.73
C VAL A 56 37.50 -15.15 23.57
N GLN A 57 36.81 -14.15 23.02
CA GLN A 57 35.70 -13.48 23.72
C GLN A 57 34.53 -14.44 24.03
N LEU A 58 34.19 -15.32 23.09
CA LEU A 58 33.12 -16.31 23.29
C LEU A 58 33.48 -17.39 24.31
N LEU A 59 34.78 -17.65 24.52
CA LEU A 59 35.29 -18.63 25.47
C LEU A 59 35.40 -18.08 26.91
N GLU A 60 35.26 -16.76 27.13
CA GLU A 60 35.27 -16.18 28.48
C GLU A 60 34.21 -16.88 29.38
N PRO A 61 34.56 -17.26 30.63
CA PRO A 61 35.76 -16.91 31.40
C PRO A 61 36.95 -17.89 31.31
N LEU A 62 37.10 -18.68 30.25
CA LEU A 62 38.27 -19.56 30.10
C LEU A 62 39.55 -18.73 29.90
N ASP A 63 40.40 -18.70 30.92
CA ASP A 63 41.73 -18.09 30.84
C ASP A 63 42.68 -18.96 30.00
N ASP A 64 43.32 -18.36 28.98
CA ASP A 64 44.33 -18.98 28.10
C ASP A 64 43.86 -20.27 27.39
N PRO A 65 42.93 -20.18 26.41
CA PRO A 65 42.40 -21.34 25.70
C PRO A 65 43.50 -22.06 24.88
N PRO A 66 43.55 -23.41 24.86
CA PRO A 66 44.58 -24.14 24.12
C PRO A 66 44.60 -23.83 22.62
N ASP A 67 45.80 -23.62 22.05
CA ASP A 67 46.00 -23.30 20.63
C ASP A 67 45.28 -24.26 19.68
N ALA A 68 45.27 -25.56 20.01
CA ALA A 68 44.61 -26.57 19.18
C ALA A 68 43.08 -26.40 19.13
N LEU A 69 42.45 -25.98 20.24
CA LEU A 69 41.02 -25.71 20.30
C LEU A 69 40.68 -24.45 19.49
N VAL A 70 41.49 -23.40 19.64
CA VAL A 70 41.34 -22.14 18.89
C VAL A 70 41.51 -22.38 17.40
N HIS A 71 42.60 -23.05 17.00
CA HIS A 71 42.89 -23.36 15.61
C HIS A 71 41.77 -24.18 14.96
N THR A 72 41.29 -25.24 15.63
CA THR A 72 40.23 -26.10 15.09
C THR A 72 38.94 -25.33 14.85
N ALA A 73 38.47 -24.55 15.82
CA ALA A 73 37.23 -23.79 15.68
C ALA A 73 37.35 -22.69 14.61
N VAL A 74 38.47 -21.95 14.57
CA VAL A 74 38.69 -20.89 13.58
C VAL A 74 38.77 -21.44 12.16
N GLU A 75 39.54 -22.51 11.95
CA GLU A 75 39.69 -23.15 10.64
C GLU A 75 38.34 -23.67 10.11
N LEU A 76 37.60 -24.41 10.94
CA LEU A 76 36.33 -25.01 10.53
C LEU A 76 35.19 -23.99 10.36
N SER A 77 35.23 -22.87 11.10
CA SER A 77 34.21 -21.83 10.97
C SER A 77 34.25 -21.10 9.63
N GLY A 78 35.39 -21.14 8.92
CA GLY A 78 35.60 -20.39 7.68
C GLY A 78 35.39 -18.88 7.84
N GLY A 79 35.60 -18.34 9.05
CA GLY A 79 35.37 -16.93 9.38
C GLY A 79 33.91 -16.55 9.62
N SER A 80 33.01 -17.52 9.81
CA SER A 80 31.60 -17.29 10.16
C SER A 80 31.45 -17.04 11.68
N PRO A 81 31.01 -15.85 12.12
CA PRO A 81 30.77 -15.57 13.54
C PRO A 81 29.74 -16.52 14.16
N TYR A 82 28.69 -16.86 13.40
CA TYR A 82 27.64 -17.78 13.85
C TYR A 82 28.19 -19.19 14.10
N LEU A 83 29.05 -19.70 13.20
CA LEU A 83 29.63 -21.03 13.38
C LEU A 83 30.59 -21.07 14.57
N LEU A 84 31.36 -20.00 14.81
CA LEU A 84 32.21 -19.91 16.00
C LEU A 84 31.38 -19.98 17.28
N GLU A 85 30.28 -19.22 17.36
CA GLU A 85 29.37 -19.26 18.50
C GLU A 85 28.78 -20.67 18.70
N GLU A 86 28.33 -21.31 17.62
CA GLU A 86 27.75 -22.66 17.69
C GLU A 86 28.78 -23.75 18.01
N MET A 87 30.03 -23.60 17.57
CA MET A 87 31.12 -24.51 17.96
C MET A 87 31.42 -24.40 19.45
N VAL A 88 31.47 -23.18 20.00
CA VAL A 88 31.63 -22.98 21.45
C VAL A 88 30.48 -23.63 22.22
N ARG A 89 29.24 -23.46 21.77
CA ARG A 89 28.08 -24.16 22.35
C ARG A 89 28.24 -25.68 22.28
N THR A 90 28.67 -26.19 21.13
CA THR A 90 28.92 -27.64 20.92
C THR A 90 30.01 -28.15 21.86
N PHE A 91 31.04 -27.35 22.13
CA PHE A 91 32.09 -27.71 23.09
C PHE A 91 31.54 -27.89 24.51
N TYR A 92 30.67 -26.99 24.98
CA TYR A 92 30.00 -27.18 26.27
C TYR A 92 29.07 -28.40 26.29
N GLN A 93 28.31 -28.62 25.22
CA GLN A 93 27.34 -29.73 25.12
C GLN A 93 28.01 -31.11 25.10
N THR A 94 29.12 -31.23 24.38
CA THR A 94 29.92 -32.47 24.30
C THR A 94 30.87 -32.65 25.49
N GLY A 95 30.97 -31.62 26.35
CA GLY A 95 31.87 -31.57 27.49
C GLY A 95 33.35 -31.49 27.11
N VAL A 96 33.64 -30.98 25.90
CA VAL A 96 34.98 -30.45 25.57
C VAL A 96 35.28 -29.27 26.49
N LEU A 97 34.30 -28.41 26.73
CA LEU A 97 34.33 -27.41 27.80
C LEU A 97 33.41 -27.86 28.92
N PHE A 98 33.90 -27.82 30.16
CA PHE A 98 33.09 -28.16 31.33
C PHE A 98 33.50 -27.33 32.54
N ALA A 99 32.53 -27.00 33.38
CA ALA A 99 32.79 -26.34 34.66
C ALA A 99 33.13 -27.39 35.72
N THR A 100 34.20 -27.14 36.47
CA THR A 100 34.56 -27.92 37.67
C THR A 100 33.66 -27.54 38.85
N ASP A 101 33.68 -28.33 39.93
CA ASP A 101 32.92 -28.05 41.17
C ASP A 101 33.26 -26.67 41.79
N ALA A 102 34.42 -26.11 41.45
CA ALA A 102 34.87 -24.78 41.86
C ALA A 102 34.42 -23.65 40.91
N GLY A 103 33.65 -23.96 39.86
CA GLY A 103 33.18 -23.00 38.85
C GLY A 103 34.23 -22.60 37.81
N VAL A 104 35.42 -23.21 37.82
CA VAL A 104 36.48 -22.96 36.82
C VAL A 104 36.21 -23.80 35.57
N ILE A 105 36.24 -23.17 34.41
CA ILE A 105 36.07 -23.84 33.11
C ILE A 105 37.36 -24.53 32.71
N GLN A 106 37.27 -25.79 32.31
CA GLN A 106 38.41 -26.59 31.83
C GLN A 106 38.12 -27.20 30.47
N VAL A 107 39.20 -27.54 29.75
CA VAL A 107 39.16 -28.13 28.41
C VAL A 107 39.53 -29.61 28.47
N ASN A 108 38.69 -30.48 27.91
CA ASN A 108 39.00 -31.90 27.69
C ASN A 108 39.41 -32.12 26.22
N MET A 109 40.72 -32.19 25.98
CA MET A 109 41.26 -32.36 24.63
C MET A 109 40.93 -33.72 23.99
N ASP A 110 40.80 -34.81 24.78
CA ASP A 110 40.44 -36.13 24.25
C ASP A 110 39.02 -36.14 23.65
N ARG A 111 38.15 -35.23 24.12
CA ARG A 111 36.80 -35.07 23.59
C ARG A 111 36.76 -34.17 22.36
N LEU A 112 37.73 -33.27 22.19
CA LEU A 112 37.79 -32.38 21.03
C LEU A 112 37.94 -33.20 19.73
N ASP A 113 38.84 -34.19 19.73
CA ASP A 113 39.08 -35.07 18.58
C ASP A 113 37.86 -35.92 18.19
N ARG A 114 36.91 -36.09 19.11
CA ARG A 114 35.69 -36.88 18.92
C ARG A 114 34.45 -36.03 18.73
N ALA A 115 34.55 -34.70 18.89
CA ALA A 115 33.43 -33.80 18.77
C ALA A 115 33.07 -33.62 17.29
N GLU A 116 31.84 -33.96 16.92
CA GLU A 116 31.31 -33.64 15.60
C GLU A 116 30.93 -32.15 15.55
N LEU A 117 31.85 -31.33 15.05
CA LEU A 117 31.65 -29.90 14.91
C LEU A 117 30.90 -29.57 13.62
N PRO A 118 29.94 -28.63 13.66
CA PRO A 118 29.20 -28.25 12.46
C PRO A 118 30.10 -27.50 11.49
N LEU A 119 30.09 -27.92 10.21
CA LEU A 119 30.88 -27.29 9.14
C LEU A 119 30.09 -26.25 8.36
N THR A 120 28.77 -26.23 8.55
CA THR A 120 27.84 -25.33 7.86
C THR A 120 26.78 -24.82 8.82
N VAL A 121 26.18 -23.67 8.50
CA VAL A 121 25.14 -23.05 9.32
C VAL A 121 23.94 -24.00 9.48
N ASP A 122 23.56 -24.70 8.41
CA ASP A 122 22.43 -25.63 8.44
C ASP A 122 22.71 -26.83 9.36
N GLN A 123 23.92 -27.40 9.30
CA GLN A 123 24.34 -28.46 10.24
C GLN A 123 24.37 -27.98 11.69
N ALA A 124 24.83 -26.75 11.94
CA ALA A 124 24.82 -26.18 13.29
C ALA A 124 23.39 -26.05 13.84
N ILE A 125 22.46 -25.57 13.01
CA ILE A 125 21.05 -25.45 13.39
C ILE A 125 20.43 -26.82 13.63
N GLU A 126 20.64 -27.79 12.74
CA GLU A 126 20.14 -29.16 12.88
C GLU A 126 20.63 -29.82 14.17
N ALA A 127 21.94 -29.71 14.45
CA ALA A 127 22.54 -30.22 15.68
C ALA A 127 21.88 -29.57 16.90
N ARG A 128 21.75 -28.24 16.91
CA ARG A 128 21.16 -27.50 18.03
C ARG A 128 19.69 -27.86 18.28
N VAL A 129 18.91 -28.07 17.21
CA VAL A 129 17.51 -28.52 17.31
C VAL A 129 17.44 -29.98 17.79
N SER A 130 18.39 -30.83 17.44
CA SER A 130 18.42 -32.24 17.88
C SER A 130 18.61 -32.42 19.40
N PHE A 131 19.25 -31.45 20.07
CA PHE A 131 19.43 -31.43 21.53
C PHE A 131 18.22 -30.92 22.32
N LEU A 132 17.14 -30.51 21.64
CA LEU A 132 15.90 -30.12 22.30
C LEU A 132 15.10 -31.35 22.73
N GLN A 133 14.46 -31.26 23.90
CA GLN A 133 13.47 -32.24 24.31
C GLN A 133 12.31 -32.27 23.29
N PRO A 134 11.67 -33.43 23.05
CA PRO A 134 10.62 -33.56 22.03
C PRO A 134 9.50 -32.51 22.15
N ALA A 135 9.09 -32.15 23.37
CA ALA A 135 8.08 -31.13 23.61
C ALA A 135 8.53 -29.71 23.23
N ALA A 136 9.76 -29.33 23.61
CA ALA A 136 10.34 -28.03 23.26
C ALA A 136 10.57 -27.91 21.74
N ARG A 137 11.03 -28.98 21.11
CA ARG A 137 11.18 -29.07 19.66
C ARG A 137 9.83 -28.91 18.94
N GLY A 138 8.81 -29.65 19.38
CA GLY A 138 7.47 -29.55 18.79
C GLY A 138 6.88 -28.14 18.90
N LEU A 139 7.07 -27.47 20.04
CA LEU A 139 6.63 -26.08 20.23
C LEU A 139 7.41 -25.11 19.31
N LEU A 140 8.72 -25.30 19.15
CA LEU A 140 9.54 -24.51 18.25
C LEU A 140 9.13 -24.71 16.78
N GLU A 141 8.80 -25.95 16.38
CA GLU A 141 8.26 -26.28 15.05
C GLU A 141 6.92 -25.58 14.78
N MET A 142 6.00 -25.58 15.77
CA MET A 142 4.75 -24.83 15.71
C MET A 142 5.00 -23.33 15.54
N ALA A 143 5.88 -22.75 16.37
CA ALA A 143 6.24 -21.34 16.33
C ALA A 143 6.87 -20.94 14.99
N ALA A 144 7.77 -21.78 14.46
CA ALA A 144 8.47 -21.52 13.21
C ALA A 144 7.50 -21.50 12.02
N ALA A 145 6.55 -22.44 12.00
CA ALA A 145 5.51 -22.54 10.98
C ALA A 145 4.66 -21.27 10.93
N ILE A 146 4.12 -20.82 12.06
CA ILE A 146 3.17 -19.69 12.09
C ILE A 146 3.81 -18.35 11.70
N GLY A 147 5.08 -18.11 12.00
CA GLY A 147 5.77 -16.91 11.53
C GLY A 147 7.02 -16.54 12.31
N ASN A 148 7.68 -15.44 11.90
CA ASN A 148 8.84 -14.91 12.63
C ASN A 148 8.44 -14.33 13.99
N THR A 149 7.23 -13.79 14.08
CA THR A 149 6.59 -13.32 15.31
C THR A 149 5.37 -14.17 15.61
N PHE A 150 5.18 -14.52 16.88
CA PHE A 150 4.09 -15.39 17.32
C PHE A 150 3.70 -15.12 18.77
N TRP A 151 2.56 -15.68 19.20
CA TRP A 151 1.96 -15.40 20.50
C TRP A 151 1.76 -16.65 21.33
N LEU A 152 1.95 -16.54 22.65
CA LEU A 152 1.70 -17.61 23.61
C LEU A 152 0.30 -18.21 23.44
N GLY A 153 -0.75 -17.38 23.39
CA GLY A 153 -2.11 -17.87 23.26
C GLY A 153 -2.34 -18.66 21.96
N SER A 154 -1.65 -18.30 20.88
CA SER A 154 -1.76 -19.04 19.60
C SER A 154 -1.11 -20.42 19.70
N LEU A 155 0.05 -20.54 20.35
CA LEU A 155 0.72 -21.82 20.58
C LEU A 155 -0.09 -22.72 21.52
N VAL A 156 -0.69 -22.14 22.56
CA VAL A 156 -1.61 -22.87 23.45
C VAL A 156 -2.80 -23.43 22.66
N ALA A 157 -3.33 -22.67 21.69
CA ALA A 157 -4.39 -23.19 20.82
C ALA A 157 -3.90 -24.37 19.97
N LEU A 158 -2.69 -24.31 19.43
CA LEU A 158 -2.08 -25.40 18.65
C LEU A 158 -1.83 -26.65 19.49
N LEU A 159 -1.31 -26.52 20.71
CA LEU A 159 -1.09 -27.65 21.61
C LEU A 159 -2.39 -28.40 21.94
N ARG A 160 -3.51 -27.67 22.05
CA ARG A 160 -4.84 -28.22 22.32
C ARG A 160 -5.52 -28.86 21.12
N MET A 161 -4.93 -28.80 19.93
CA MET A 161 -5.56 -29.29 18.70
C MET A 161 -5.86 -30.80 18.74
N GLU A 162 -5.05 -31.56 19.47
CA GLU A 162 -5.20 -33.02 19.64
C GLU A 162 -5.65 -33.40 21.06
N GLU A 163 -5.89 -32.43 21.95
CA GLU A 163 -6.42 -32.67 23.30
C GLU A 163 -7.96 -32.82 23.26
N GLU A 164 -8.50 -33.74 24.07
CA GLU A 164 -9.94 -33.79 24.29
C GLU A 164 -10.39 -32.57 25.12
N ALA A 165 -11.44 -31.89 24.66
CA ALA A 165 -12.04 -30.81 25.42
C ALA A 165 -12.59 -31.35 26.75
N PRO A 166 -12.35 -30.67 27.88
CA PRO A 166 -12.90 -31.13 29.16
C PRO A 166 -14.42 -30.96 29.19
N GLU A 167 -15.06 -31.64 30.14
CA GLU A 167 -16.48 -31.45 30.42
C GLU A 167 -16.80 -30.08 31.02
N LEU A 168 -15.92 -29.57 31.89
CA LEU A 168 -16.04 -28.26 32.53
C LEU A 168 -14.82 -27.40 32.22
N TRP A 169 -15.04 -26.11 31.99
CA TRP A 169 -13.97 -25.15 31.72
C TRP A 169 -13.11 -24.93 32.98
N GLY A 170 -11.93 -25.58 33.05
CA GLY A 170 -11.04 -25.54 34.20
C GLY A 170 -9.88 -26.54 34.09
N GLY A 171 -8.80 -26.37 34.85
CA GLY A 171 -7.62 -27.25 34.81
C GLY A 171 -6.62 -26.99 33.67
N HIS A 172 -6.90 -26.02 32.80
CA HIS A 172 -6.06 -25.67 31.64
C HIS A 172 -4.87 -24.76 31.92
N GLU A 173 -4.72 -24.31 33.17
CA GLU A 173 -3.50 -23.62 33.61
C GLU A 173 -2.27 -24.49 33.36
N SER A 174 -2.42 -25.82 33.35
CA SER A 174 -1.33 -26.75 33.05
C SER A 174 -0.78 -26.58 31.63
N THR A 175 -1.60 -26.58 30.57
CA THR A 175 -1.10 -26.40 29.18
C THR A 175 -0.47 -25.01 29.00
N VAL A 176 -1.04 -23.98 29.62
CA VAL A 176 -0.50 -22.61 29.54
C VAL A 176 0.82 -22.50 30.29
N ALA A 177 0.91 -23.06 31.50
CA ALA A 177 2.14 -23.10 32.29
C ALA A 177 3.22 -23.92 31.58
N HIS A 178 2.85 -25.09 31.05
CA HIS A 178 3.74 -25.93 30.27
C HIS A 178 4.29 -25.21 29.04
N ALA A 179 3.43 -24.55 28.25
CA ALA A 179 3.87 -23.74 27.11
C ALA A 179 4.80 -22.60 27.54
N ARG A 180 4.54 -21.92 28.67
CA ARG A 180 5.43 -20.88 29.21
C ARG A 180 6.79 -21.42 29.62
N ASP A 181 6.83 -22.59 30.27
CA ASP A 181 8.08 -23.20 30.70
C ASP A 181 8.93 -23.64 29.49
N LEU A 182 8.30 -24.22 28.46
CA LEU A 182 8.96 -24.54 27.19
C LEU A 182 9.47 -23.27 26.47
N LEU A 183 8.69 -22.19 26.44
CA LEU A 183 9.14 -20.92 25.85
C LEU A 183 10.30 -20.31 26.63
N ARG A 184 10.30 -20.42 27.98
CA ARG A 184 11.43 -20.00 28.81
C ARG A 184 12.68 -20.79 28.47
N GLU A 185 12.58 -22.11 28.34
CA GLU A 185 13.70 -22.96 27.88
C GLU A 185 14.22 -22.50 26.50
N LEU A 186 13.32 -22.23 25.54
CA LEU A 186 13.71 -21.78 24.19
C LEU A 186 14.35 -20.38 24.19
N VAL A 187 13.93 -19.49 25.10
CA VAL A 187 14.56 -18.17 25.31
C VAL A 187 15.95 -18.32 25.92
N GLU A 188 16.10 -19.15 26.95
CA GLU A 188 17.37 -19.43 27.62
C GLU A 188 18.39 -20.08 26.67
N ARG A 189 17.92 -21.01 25.83
CA ARG A 189 18.70 -21.64 24.75
C ARG A 189 18.91 -20.73 23.53
N GLY A 190 18.34 -19.53 23.53
CA GLY A 190 18.59 -18.49 22.55
C GLY A 190 17.98 -18.69 21.16
N PHE A 191 16.96 -19.55 21.01
CA PHE A 191 16.24 -19.69 19.74
C PHE A 191 15.32 -18.50 19.48
N ILE A 192 14.68 -18.05 20.56
CA ILE A 192 13.66 -17.00 20.50
C ILE A 192 13.96 -15.91 21.55
N ARG A 193 13.23 -14.82 21.44
CA ARG A 193 13.20 -13.73 22.42
C ARG A 193 11.78 -13.29 22.68
N GLU A 194 11.48 -12.97 23.92
CA GLU A 194 10.23 -12.30 24.30
C GLU A 194 10.32 -10.82 23.94
N LYS A 195 9.25 -10.25 23.39
CA LYS A 195 9.17 -8.81 23.08
C LYS A 195 8.64 -8.05 24.30
N SER A 196 9.15 -6.84 24.49
CA SER A 196 8.70 -5.94 25.56
C SER A 196 7.25 -5.47 25.38
N GLU A 197 6.76 -5.42 24.14
CA GLU A 197 5.41 -5.03 23.79
C GLU A 197 4.83 -6.01 22.77
N SER A 198 3.55 -6.35 22.95
CA SER A 198 2.80 -7.22 22.05
C SER A 198 1.90 -6.42 21.11
N ALA A 199 1.85 -6.84 19.86
CA ALA A 199 0.92 -6.31 18.87
C ALA A 199 -0.56 -6.68 19.15
N ILE A 200 -0.81 -7.63 20.05
CA ILE A 200 -2.14 -8.06 20.46
C ILE A 200 -2.27 -7.83 21.97
N GLU A 201 -3.24 -7.01 22.35
CA GLU A 201 -3.48 -6.64 23.74
C GLU A 201 -3.73 -7.89 24.59
N GLY A 202 -3.06 -7.96 25.75
CA GLY A 202 -3.18 -9.07 26.70
C GLY A 202 -2.43 -10.35 26.33
N GLU A 203 -1.72 -10.38 25.20
CA GLU A 203 -0.93 -11.55 24.78
C GLU A 203 0.58 -11.34 24.95
N THR A 204 1.30 -12.43 25.21
CA THR A 204 2.78 -12.43 25.21
C THR A 204 3.29 -12.73 23.81
N GLU A 205 4.10 -11.84 23.24
CA GLU A 205 4.64 -11.95 21.88
C GLU A 205 6.13 -12.33 21.90
N PHE A 206 6.51 -13.23 21.01
CA PHE A 206 7.86 -13.73 20.84
C PHE A 206 8.32 -13.55 19.39
N ALA A 207 9.63 -13.53 19.18
CA ALA A 207 10.23 -13.55 17.86
C ALA A 207 11.45 -14.48 17.82
N PHE A 208 11.76 -15.08 16.67
CA PHE A 208 13.03 -15.78 16.50
C PHE A 208 14.21 -14.81 16.60
N ARG A 209 15.33 -15.27 17.16
CA ARG A 209 16.56 -14.47 17.20
C ARG A 209 17.22 -14.41 15.82
N HIS A 210 17.14 -15.50 15.07
CA HIS A 210 17.73 -15.64 13.74
C HIS A 210 16.70 -16.18 12.74
N ASP A 211 16.49 -15.46 11.64
CA ASP A 211 15.54 -15.88 10.59
C ASP A 211 15.94 -17.22 9.96
N ARG A 212 17.24 -17.50 9.84
CA ARG A 212 17.76 -18.78 9.32
C ARG A 212 17.39 -19.98 10.20
N GLU A 213 17.42 -19.81 11.52
CA GLU A 213 16.99 -20.88 12.45
C GLU A 213 15.52 -21.21 12.23
N ARG A 214 14.67 -20.20 12.11
CA ARG A 214 13.27 -20.40 11.76
C ARG A 214 13.13 -21.14 10.44
N GLU A 215 13.82 -20.69 9.39
CA GLU A 215 13.72 -21.29 8.06
C GLU A 215 14.10 -22.77 8.04
N ALA A 216 15.16 -23.15 8.75
CA ALA A 216 15.57 -24.54 8.92
C ALA A 216 14.54 -25.35 9.71
N VAL A 217 14.02 -24.82 10.81
CA VAL A 217 12.99 -25.51 11.63
C VAL A 217 11.69 -25.71 10.84
N VAL A 218 11.27 -24.74 10.01
CA VAL A 218 10.07 -24.88 9.17
C VAL A 218 10.16 -26.08 8.24
N GLN A 219 11.35 -26.45 7.75
CA GLN A 219 11.52 -27.62 6.88
C GLN A 219 11.25 -28.96 7.59
N LEU A 220 11.29 -28.98 8.93
CA LEU A 220 10.98 -30.16 9.74
C LEU A 220 9.48 -30.42 9.83
N THR A 221 8.65 -29.38 9.66
CA THR A 221 7.19 -29.46 9.72
C THR A 221 6.62 -29.84 8.37
N ASN A 222 5.85 -30.92 8.30
CA ASN A 222 5.22 -31.29 7.04
C ASN A 222 4.13 -30.29 6.62
N ARG A 223 3.86 -30.22 5.32
CA ARG A 223 2.91 -29.25 4.74
C ARG A 223 1.52 -29.31 5.37
N LYS A 224 0.97 -30.51 5.63
CA LYS A 224 -0.39 -30.67 6.15
C LYS A 224 -0.51 -30.16 7.59
N GLN A 225 0.51 -30.41 8.41
CA GLN A 225 0.61 -29.86 9.77
C GLN A 225 0.77 -28.34 9.74
N SER A 226 1.64 -27.82 8.88
CA SER A 226 1.82 -26.37 8.71
C SER A 226 0.50 -25.69 8.29
N GLU A 227 -0.25 -26.27 7.34
CA GLU A 227 -1.58 -25.79 6.95
C GLU A 227 -2.55 -25.76 8.16
N ALA A 228 -2.58 -26.83 8.97
CA ALA A 228 -3.41 -26.87 10.17
C ALA A 228 -3.01 -25.79 11.20
N PHE A 229 -1.71 -25.56 11.39
CA PHE A 229 -1.21 -24.53 12.30
C PHE A 229 -1.63 -23.14 11.85
N HIS A 230 -1.39 -22.80 10.58
CA HIS A 230 -1.80 -21.50 10.04
C HIS A 230 -3.31 -21.28 10.11
N LYS A 231 -4.12 -22.31 9.83
CA LYS A 231 -5.57 -22.22 9.95
C LYS A 231 -6.01 -21.89 11.38
N LEU A 232 -5.54 -22.65 12.37
CA LEU A 232 -5.96 -22.46 13.76
C LEU A 232 -5.43 -21.14 14.34
N THR A 233 -4.21 -20.73 13.97
CA THR A 233 -3.70 -19.39 14.32
C THR A 233 -4.53 -18.28 13.70
N GLY A 234 -4.97 -18.44 12.44
CA GLY A 234 -5.89 -17.49 11.80
C GLY A 234 -7.23 -17.36 12.53
N GLU A 235 -7.82 -18.49 12.94
CA GLU A 235 -9.06 -18.51 13.74
C GLU A 235 -8.87 -17.89 15.13
N TRP A 236 -7.73 -18.15 15.75
CA TRP A 236 -7.34 -17.56 17.04
C TRP A 236 -7.16 -16.04 16.96
N LEU A 237 -6.51 -15.55 15.90
CA LEU A 237 -6.33 -14.12 15.60
C LEU A 237 -7.67 -13.43 15.33
N GLU A 238 -8.55 -14.07 14.56
CA GLU A 238 -9.88 -13.55 14.20
C GLU A 238 -10.73 -13.22 15.43
N CYS A 239 -10.57 -13.99 16.52
CA CYS A 239 -11.27 -13.78 17.79
C CYS A 239 -10.68 -12.66 18.68
N ARG A 240 -9.49 -12.13 18.37
CA ARG A 240 -8.76 -11.15 19.20
C ARG A 240 -8.55 -9.81 18.52
N VAL A 241 -8.47 -9.80 17.21
CA VAL A 241 -8.35 -8.57 16.43
C VAL A 241 -9.74 -7.95 16.27
N GLY A 242 -10.05 -6.98 17.14
CA GLY A 242 -11.34 -6.26 17.15
C GLY A 242 -11.48 -5.27 15.99
N ASP A 243 -10.66 -4.23 15.97
CA ASP A 243 -10.60 -3.29 14.86
C ASP A 243 -9.83 -3.94 13.71
N ARG A 244 -10.51 -4.22 12.61
CA ARG A 244 -9.92 -4.90 11.45
C ARG A 244 -9.15 -3.92 10.58
N GLU A 245 -8.08 -3.34 11.13
CA GLU A 245 -7.21 -2.46 10.35
C GLU A 245 -6.56 -3.21 9.18
N GLU A 246 -6.11 -2.47 8.17
CA GLU A 246 -5.52 -3.04 6.95
C GLU A 246 -4.43 -4.08 7.24
N LYS A 247 -3.51 -3.78 8.16
CA LYS A 247 -2.38 -4.65 8.47
C LYS A 247 -2.81 -5.96 9.14
N GLN A 248 -3.82 -5.90 10.01
CA GLN A 248 -4.31 -7.10 10.67
C GLN A 248 -5.16 -7.94 9.70
N CYS A 249 -5.92 -7.30 8.80
CA CYS A 249 -6.57 -8.01 7.70
C CYS A 249 -5.55 -8.69 6.77
N GLU A 250 -4.44 -8.03 6.45
CA GLU A 250 -3.34 -8.61 5.68
C GLU A 250 -2.75 -9.84 6.39
N LEU A 251 -2.49 -9.75 7.70
CA LEU A 251 -2.01 -10.87 8.52
C LEU A 251 -3.00 -12.05 8.53
N LEU A 252 -4.29 -11.79 8.78
CA LEU A 252 -5.34 -12.81 8.75
C LEU A 252 -5.44 -13.46 7.37
N ALA A 253 -5.37 -12.66 6.30
CA ALA A 253 -5.41 -13.16 4.93
C ALA A 253 -4.27 -14.14 4.65
N GLN A 254 -3.05 -13.81 5.09
CA GLN A 254 -1.87 -14.67 4.94
C GLN A 254 -2.00 -15.99 5.72
N HIS A 255 -2.44 -15.95 6.98
CA HIS A 255 -2.66 -17.17 7.77
C HIS A 255 -3.74 -18.07 7.15
N PHE A 256 -4.87 -17.51 6.71
CA PHE A 256 -5.90 -18.33 6.04
C PHE A 256 -5.46 -18.84 4.67
N GLU A 257 -4.60 -18.11 3.96
CA GLU A 257 -4.03 -18.56 2.69
C GLU A 257 -3.12 -19.77 2.89
N LEU A 258 -2.14 -19.64 3.79
CA LEU A 258 -1.21 -20.70 4.17
C LEU A 258 -1.92 -21.86 4.86
N GLY A 259 -3.05 -21.61 5.52
CA GLY A 259 -3.89 -22.61 6.15
C GLY A 259 -4.88 -23.32 5.22
N GLY A 260 -4.84 -23.05 3.92
CA GLY A 260 -5.68 -23.72 2.93
C GLY A 260 -7.18 -23.32 3.00
N VAL A 261 -7.49 -22.12 3.49
CA VAL A 261 -8.86 -21.57 3.58
C VAL A 261 -9.02 -20.37 2.62
N PRO A 262 -9.04 -20.59 1.30
CA PRO A 262 -8.93 -19.52 0.30
C PRO A 262 -10.08 -18.51 0.35
N TRP A 263 -11.29 -18.94 0.71
CA TRP A 263 -12.44 -18.04 0.79
C TRP A 263 -12.33 -17.03 1.94
N LYS A 264 -11.85 -17.46 3.14
CA LYS A 264 -11.60 -16.53 4.26
C LYS A 264 -10.47 -15.59 3.89
N SER A 265 -9.37 -16.13 3.35
CA SER A 265 -8.22 -15.34 2.90
C SER A 265 -8.62 -14.24 1.91
N ALA A 266 -9.39 -14.60 0.87
CA ALA A 266 -9.86 -13.64 -0.13
C ALA A 266 -10.73 -12.52 0.48
N ARG A 267 -11.63 -12.84 1.42
CA ARG A 267 -12.43 -11.82 2.13
C ARG A 267 -11.53 -10.83 2.88
N TYR A 268 -10.53 -11.32 3.59
CA TYR A 268 -9.60 -10.45 4.32
C TYR A 268 -8.70 -9.62 3.41
N TYR A 269 -8.25 -10.16 2.28
CA TYR A 269 -7.56 -9.35 1.28
C TYR A 269 -8.45 -8.25 0.69
N ILE A 270 -9.74 -8.50 0.46
CA ILE A 270 -10.66 -7.45 0.01
C ILE A 270 -10.77 -6.35 1.06
N THR A 271 -10.95 -6.70 2.34
CA THR A 271 -11.02 -5.71 3.43
C THR A 271 -9.70 -4.95 3.61
N ALA A 272 -8.55 -5.62 3.51
CA ALA A 272 -7.24 -4.95 3.49
C ALA A 272 -7.11 -4.02 2.28
N GLY A 273 -7.61 -4.43 1.12
CA GLY A 273 -7.72 -3.61 -0.08
C GLY A 273 -8.53 -2.34 0.14
N ASP A 274 -9.67 -2.45 0.81
CA ASP A 274 -10.54 -1.31 1.13
C ASP A 274 -9.86 -0.34 2.10
N GLY A 275 -9.17 -0.86 3.12
CA GLY A 275 -8.34 -0.05 4.02
C GLY A 275 -7.21 0.68 3.29
N ALA A 276 -6.51 0.00 2.38
CA ALA A 276 -5.44 0.58 1.57
C ALA A 276 -5.98 1.67 0.62
N LYS A 277 -7.13 1.41 0.00
CA LYS A 277 -7.83 2.35 -0.88
C LYS A 277 -8.28 3.60 -0.12
N ALA A 278 -8.81 3.46 1.09
CA ALA A 278 -9.23 4.57 1.94
C ALA A 278 -8.05 5.52 2.28
N ARG A 279 -6.83 4.98 2.35
CA ARG A 279 -5.58 5.73 2.55
C ARG A 279 -4.90 6.16 1.26
N HIS A 280 -5.59 6.03 0.12
CA HIS A 280 -5.09 6.33 -1.23
C HIS A 280 -3.86 5.50 -1.67
N ALA A 281 -3.58 4.37 -1.01
CA ALA A 281 -2.52 3.44 -1.40
C ALA A 281 -2.98 2.52 -2.55
N ASN A 282 -3.36 3.13 -3.68
CA ASN A 282 -4.03 2.47 -4.81
C ASN A 282 -3.27 1.25 -5.35
N THR A 283 -1.94 1.33 -5.47
CA THR A 283 -1.12 0.19 -5.93
C THR A 283 -1.18 -1.00 -4.97
N LYS A 284 -1.17 -0.74 -3.64
CA LYS A 284 -1.27 -1.78 -2.62
C LYS A 284 -2.68 -2.39 -2.61
N ALA A 285 -3.71 -1.54 -2.67
CA ALA A 285 -5.10 -1.99 -2.78
C ALA A 285 -5.32 -2.88 -4.01
N ALA A 286 -4.80 -2.49 -5.18
CA ALA A 286 -4.88 -3.30 -6.39
C ALA A 286 -4.20 -4.67 -6.25
N ALA A 287 -3.06 -4.74 -5.55
CA ALA A 287 -2.39 -6.01 -5.27
C ALA A 287 -3.25 -6.94 -4.40
N PHE A 288 -3.86 -6.41 -3.34
CA PHE A 288 -4.75 -7.18 -2.48
C PHE A 288 -5.98 -7.72 -3.21
N TYR A 289 -6.69 -6.88 -3.98
CA TYR A 289 -7.85 -7.35 -4.73
C TYR A 289 -7.45 -8.37 -5.81
N SER A 290 -6.29 -8.21 -6.45
CA SER A 290 -5.79 -9.19 -7.42
C SER A 290 -5.52 -10.54 -6.75
N ARG A 291 -4.88 -10.55 -5.58
CA ARG A 291 -4.65 -11.78 -4.81
C ARG A 291 -5.95 -12.44 -4.38
N ALA A 292 -6.94 -11.65 -3.93
CA ALA A 292 -8.27 -12.17 -3.62
C ALA A 292 -8.93 -12.85 -4.84
N LEU A 293 -8.86 -12.24 -6.03
CA LEU A 293 -9.44 -12.81 -7.26
C LEU A 293 -8.77 -14.11 -7.70
N GLU A 294 -7.47 -14.25 -7.49
CA GLU A 294 -6.72 -15.49 -7.73
C GLU A 294 -7.19 -16.61 -6.80
N LEU A 295 -7.34 -16.31 -5.51
CA LEU A 295 -7.78 -17.28 -4.49
C LEU A 295 -9.23 -17.70 -4.66
N ILE A 296 -10.11 -16.78 -5.06
CA ILE A 296 -11.52 -17.08 -5.32
C ILE A 296 -11.66 -17.99 -6.56
N GLY A 297 -10.88 -17.75 -7.61
CA GLY A 297 -11.08 -18.38 -8.91
C GLY A 297 -12.54 -18.23 -9.36
N ASP A 298 -13.18 -19.34 -9.74
CA ASP A 298 -14.60 -19.39 -10.11
C ASP A 298 -15.53 -19.91 -8.99
N THR A 299 -15.01 -20.12 -7.77
CA THR A 299 -15.73 -20.80 -6.69
C THR A 299 -16.81 -19.94 -6.03
N ASP A 300 -16.54 -18.65 -5.82
CA ASP A 300 -17.50 -17.68 -5.25
C ASP A 300 -17.67 -16.48 -6.19
N ARG A 301 -18.71 -16.55 -7.03
CA ARG A 301 -19.00 -15.49 -8.01
C ARG A 301 -19.51 -14.20 -7.37
N SER A 302 -20.07 -14.25 -6.17
CA SER A 302 -20.55 -13.05 -5.47
C SER A 302 -19.35 -12.25 -4.95
N LEU A 303 -18.46 -12.91 -4.22
CA LEU A 303 -17.23 -12.28 -3.73
C LEU A 303 -16.32 -11.84 -4.88
N ARG A 304 -16.30 -12.60 -5.99
CA ARG A 304 -15.59 -12.21 -7.21
C ARG A 304 -16.11 -10.88 -7.77
N LEU A 305 -17.43 -10.67 -7.81
CA LEU A 305 -18.02 -9.42 -8.30
C LEU A 305 -17.60 -8.21 -7.46
N GLU A 306 -17.53 -8.37 -6.14
CA GLU A 306 -17.07 -7.32 -5.22
C GLU A 306 -15.61 -6.96 -5.48
N ALA A 307 -14.74 -7.97 -5.55
CA ALA A 307 -13.31 -7.79 -5.82
C ALA A 307 -13.05 -7.18 -7.21
N LEU A 308 -13.76 -7.62 -8.25
CA LEU A 308 -13.64 -7.06 -9.61
C LEU A 308 -14.06 -5.57 -9.64
N HIS A 309 -15.17 -5.23 -8.97
CA HIS A 309 -15.62 -3.84 -8.91
C HIS A 309 -14.57 -2.95 -8.21
N SER A 310 -14.06 -3.40 -7.06
CA SER A 310 -13.07 -2.64 -6.28
C SER A 310 -11.73 -2.53 -7.00
N LEU A 311 -11.22 -3.62 -7.59
CA LEU A 311 -10.00 -3.61 -8.40
C LEU A 311 -10.13 -2.68 -9.60
N GLY A 312 -11.21 -2.80 -10.37
CA GLY A 312 -11.45 -1.97 -11.55
C GLY A 312 -11.51 -0.48 -11.18
N SER A 313 -12.16 -0.16 -10.06
CA SER A 313 -12.24 1.21 -9.55
C SER A 313 -10.86 1.78 -9.18
N VAL A 314 -10.02 1.00 -8.52
CA VAL A 314 -8.67 1.46 -8.10
C VAL A 314 -7.72 1.54 -9.29
N LEU A 315 -7.80 0.59 -10.24
CA LEU A 315 -7.02 0.66 -11.47
C LEU A 315 -7.39 1.88 -12.31
N GLN A 316 -8.67 2.25 -12.36
CA GLN A 316 -9.11 3.46 -13.03
C GLN A 316 -8.56 4.72 -12.34
N LEU A 317 -8.61 4.79 -11.00
CA LEU A 317 -8.03 5.91 -10.24
C LEU A 317 -6.51 6.03 -10.46
N ALA A 318 -5.81 4.91 -10.65
CA ALA A 318 -4.38 4.89 -10.95
C ALA A 318 -4.05 5.12 -12.45
N GLY A 319 -5.02 5.55 -13.27
CA GLY A 319 -4.84 5.80 -14.71
C GLY A 319 -4.63 4.53 -15.56
N ARG A 320 -4.70 3.33 -14.98
CA ARG A 320 -4.51 2.04 -15.67
C ARG A 320 -5.77 1.60 -16.41
N ASN A 321 -6.24 2.45 -17.32
CA ASN A 321 -7.52 2.33 -18.02
C ASN A 321 -7.68 1.00 -18.78
N ASP A 322 -6.62 0.49 -19.42
CA ASP A 322 -6.66 -0.80 -20.14
C ASP A 322 -6.87 -1.99 -19.19
N ALA A 323 -6.25 -1.96 -18.01
CA ALA A 323 -6.42 -3.00 -16.99
C ALA A 323 -7.82 -2.91 -16.38
N ALA A 324 -8.28 -1.71 -16.04
CA ALA A 324 -9.64 -1.47 -15.56
C ALA A 324 -10.70 -1.95 -16.58
N LEU A 325 -10.48 -1.70 -17.87
CA LEU A 325 -11.38 -2.15 -18.94
C LEU A 325 -11.51 -3.69 -18.97
N ARG A 326 -10.40 -4.43 -18.82
CA ARG A 326 -10.43 -5.90 -18.74
C ARG A 326 -11.21 -6.37 -17.52
N VAL A 327 -10.93 -5.79 -16.35
CA VAL A 327 -11.60 -6.13 -15.09
C VAL A 327 -13.10 -5.86 -15.15
N PHE A 328 -13.55 -4.73 -15.69
CA PHE A 328 -14.99 -4.44 -15.80
C PHE A 328 -15.70 -5.29 -16.87
N ARG A 329 -15.00 -5.74 -17.92
CA ARG A 329 -15.55 -6.73 -18.86
C ARG A 329 -15.77 -8.07 -18.18
N GLU A 330 -14.84 -8.48 -17.33
CA GLU A 330 -14.98 -9.69 -16.53
C GLU A 330 -16.13 -9.55 -15.52
N MET A 331 -16.23 -8.41 -14.84
CA MET A 331 -17.36 -8.10 -13.96
C MET A 331 -18.70 -8.22 -14.70
N LEU A 332 -18.78 -7.70 -15.93
CA LEU A 332 -19.95 -7.82 -16.78
C LEU A 332 -20.28 -9.28 -17.11
N GLN A 333 -19.28 -10.10 -17.45
CA GLN A 333 -19.48 -11.53 -17.71
C GLN A 333 -20.01 -12.27 -16.47
N CYS A 334 -19.45 -12.00 -15.29
CA CYS A 334 -19.94 -12.57 -14.03
C CYS A 334 -21.39 -12.15 -13.74
N ALA A 335 -21.70 -10.86 -13.89
CA ALA A 335 -23.05 -10.35 -13.67
C ALA A 335 -24.06 -10.95 -14.66
N PHE A 336 -23.68 -11.10 -15.93
CA PHE A 336 -24.51 -11.74 -16.96
C PHE A 336 -24.80 -13.20 -16.63
N ARG A 337 -23.77 -13.99 -16.27
CA ARG A 337 -23.92 -15.41 -15.92
C ARG A 337 -24.84 -15.64 -14.71
N LEU A 338 -24.86 -14.68 -13.78
CA LEU A 338 -25.73 -14.72 -12.60
C LEU A 338 -27.08 -14.02 -12.80
N ASN A 339 -27.36 -13.48 -13.99
CA ASN A 339 -28.56 -12.69 -14.28
C ASN A 339 -28.77 -11.50 -13.30
N LEU A 340 -27.68 -10.89 -12.85
CA LEU A 340 -27.71 -9.75 -11.91
C LEU A 340 -27.76 -8.43 -12.69
N LYS A 341 -28.96 -7.99 -13.05
CA LYS A 341 -29.18 -6.77 -13.85
C LYS A 341 -28.55 -5.52 -13.23
N GLU A 342 -28.66 -5.32 -11.91
CA GLU A 342 -28.05 -4.18 -11.21
C GLU A 342 -26.52 -4.17 -11.34
N LYS A 343 -25.87 -5.33 -11.15
CA LYS A 343 -24.42 -5.47 -11.29
C LYS A 343 -23.98 -5.34 -12.75
N GLY A 344 -24.79 -5.84 -13.68
CA GLY A 344 -24.59 -5.65 -15.12
C GLY A 344 -24.66 -4.16 -15.50
N GLY A 345 -25.66 -3.45 -14.98
CA GLY A 345 -25.81 -2.00 -15.15
C GLY A 345 -24.61 -1.24 -14.60
N ALA A 346 -24.14 -1.60 -13.41
CA ALA A 346 -22.94 -1.02 -12.80
C ALA A 346 -21.70 -1.25 -13.66
N ALA A 347 -21.49 -2.47 -14.17
CA ALA A 347 -20.37 -2.79 -15.06
C ALA A 347 -20.44 -1.98 -16.37
N HIS A 348 -21.62 -1.89 -16.98
CA HIS A 348 -21.86 -1.06 -18.16
C HIS A 348 -21.55 0.43 -17.90
N ASN A 349 -21.98 0.98 -16.76
CA ASN A 349 -21.66 2.37 -16.42
C ASN A 349 -20.16 2.60 -16.22
N ARG A 350 -19.45 1.66 -15.58
CA ARG A 350 -18.00 1.72 -15.43
C ARG A 350 -17.28 1.69 -16.78
N LEU A 351 -17.68 0.80 -17.68
CA LEU A 351 -17.17 0.77 -19.06
C LEU A 351 -17.48 2.07 -19.81
N GLY A 352 -18.69 2.60 -19.68
CA GLY A 352 -19.10 3.87 -20.25
C GLY A 352 -18.23 5.04 -19.80
N ARG A 353 -17.93 5.13 -18.50
CA ARG A 353 -17.02 6.14 -17.93
C ARG A 353 -15.59 6.02 -18.47
N LEU A 354 -15.07 4.79 -18.64
CA LEU A 354 -13.75 4.57 -19.23
C LEU A 354 -13.68 4.98 -20.70
N TYR A 355 -14.71 4.65 -21.49
CA TYR A 355 -14.80 5.10 -22.88
C TYR A 355 -14.94 6.61 -22.98
N ARG A 356 -15.71 7.25 -22.09
CA ARG A 356 -15.79 8.71 -21.98
C ARG A 356 -14.42 9.32 -21.69
N ALA A 357 -13.69 8.80 -20.70
CA ALA A 357 -12.36 9.28 -20.33
C ALA A 357 -11.32 9.13 -21.46
N THR A 358 -11.48 8.13 -22.34
CA THR A 358 -10.59 7.89 -23.49
C THR A 358 -11.06 8.59 -24.78
N GLY A 359 -12.12 9.39 -24.71
CA GLY A 359 -12.69 10.15 -25.82
C GLY A 359 -13.54 9.33 -26.80
N LYS A 360 -13.83 8.06 -26.50
CA LYS A 360 -14.69 7.17 -27.29
C LYS A 360 -16.15 7.38 -26.93
N LEU A 361 -16.67 8.56 -27.27
CA LEU A 361 -17.96 9.03 -26.78
C LEU A 361 -19.16 8.22 -27.31
N ASP A 362 -19.05 7.58 -28.48
CA ASP A 362 -20.12 6.73 -29.03
C ASP A 362 -20.21 5.39 -28.31
N GLU A 363 -19.08 4.75 -28.06
CA GLU A 363 -19.03 3.54 -27.23
C GLU A 363 -19.47 3.83 -25.80
N ALA A 364 -19.09 5.00 -25.26
CA ALA A 364 -19.59 5.46 -23.96
C ALA A 364 -21.12 5.51 -23.93
N MET A 365 -21.75 6.16 -24.91
CA MET A 365 -23.21 6.24 -25.02
C MET A 365 -23.87 4.87 -25.13
N ARG A 366 -23.32 3.95 -25.92
CA ARG A 366 -23.86 2.59 -26.04
C ARG A 366 -23.84 1.87 -24.68
N HIS A 367 -22.70 1.88 -23.99
CA HIS A 367 -22.59 1.22 -22.70
C HIS A 367 -23.49 1.87 -21.64
N LEU A 368 -23.53 3.21 -21.56
CA LEU A 368 -24.38 3.92 -20.60
C LEU A 368 -25.87 3.72 -20.87
N GLY A 369 -26.29 3.67 -22.15
CA GLY A 369 -27.67 3.37 -22.52
C GLY A 369 -28.09 1.95 -22.12
N THR A 370 -27.22 0.95 -22.34
CA THR A 370 -27.46 -0.41 -21.83
C THR A 370 -27.49 -0.45 -20.30
N GLY A 371 -26.60 0.30 -19.63
CA GLY A 371 -26.57 0.40 -18.18
C GLY A 371 -27.88 0.95 -17.61
N LEU A 372 -28.36 2.06 -18.17
CA LEU A 372 -29.65 2.67 -17.82
C LEU A 372 -30.81 1.67 -17.97
N ALA A 373 -30.92 1.00 -19.12
CA ALA A 373 -31.98 0.02 -19.37
C ALA A 373 -31.94 -1.17 -18.38
N LEU A 374 -30.74 -1.61 -17.97
CA LEU A 374 -30.59 -2.66 -16.96
C LEU A 374 -31.05 -2.20 -15.58
N PHE A 375 -30.71 -0.97 -15.18
CA PHE A 375 -31.18 -0.41 -13.90
C PHE A 375 -32.68 -0.14 -13.90
N GLU A 376 -33.26 0.32 -15.00
CA GLU A 376 -34.73 0.44 -15.17
C GLU A 376 -35.41 -0.93 -15.03
N ALA A 377 -34.89 -1.96 -15.69
CA ALA A 377 -35.40 -3.31 -15.60
C ALA A 377 -35.24 -3.92 -14.20
N ALA A 378 -34.26 -3.47 -13.41
CA ALA A 378 -34.06 -3.84 -12.02
C ALA A 378 -34.83 -2.94 -11.03
N ARG A 379 -35.46 -1.85 -11.49
CA ARG A 379 -36.07 -0.81 -10.66
C ARG A 379 -35.10 -0.16 -9.66
N ASP A 380 -33.82 -0.07 -10.03
CA ASP A 380 -32.79 0.58 -9.22
C ASP A 380 -32.76 2.09 -9.50
N SER A 381 -33.51 2.86 -8.72
CA SER A 381 -33.56 4.33 -8.83
C SER A 381 -32.20 5.01 -8.68
N ARG A 382 -31.28 4.47 -7.88
CA ARG A 382 -29.93 5.04 -7.70
C ARG A 382 -29.08 4.79 -8.95
N GLY A 383 -29.12 3.58 -9.49
CA GLY A 383 -28.47 3.21 -10.74
C GLY A 383 -28.98 4.01 -11.94
N ILE A 384 -30.30 4.24 -12.02
CA ILE A 384 -30.93 5.10 -13.04
C ILE A 384 -30.38 6.52 -12.95
N ALA A 385 -30.45 7.16 -11.77
CA ALA A 385 -29.94 8.53 -11.59
C ALA A 385 -28.44 8.64 -11.95
N SER A 386 -27.63 7.66 -11.54
CA SER A 386 -26.22 7.62 -11.90
C SER A 386 -25.98 7.48 -13.40
N SER A 387 -26.83 6.73 -14.11
CA SER A 387 -26.69 6.53 -15.56
C SER A 387 -27.07 7.81 -16.31
N LEU A 388 -28.16 8.47 -15.90
CA LEU A 388 -28.60 9.74 -16.46
C LEU A 388 -27.52 10.83 -16.33
N ASP A 389 -26.88 10.94 -15.18
CA ASP A 389 -25.72 11.83 -14.98
C ASP A 389 -24.60 11.55 -15.98
N ASP A 390 -24.22 10.27 -16.13
CA ASP A 390 -23.12 9.92 -17.01
C ASP A 390 -23.46 10.16 -18.48
N VAL A 391 -24.70 9.90 -18.89
CA VAL A 391 -25.23 10.24 -20.22
C VAL A 391 -25.22 11.75 -20.43
N GLY A 392 -25.71 12.53 -19.45
CA GLY A 392 -25.69 13.99 -19.48
C GLY A 392 -24.28 14.54 -19.65
N LYS A 393 -23.29 13.96 -18.93
CA LYS A 393 -21.87 14.30 -19.08
C LYS A 393 -21.33 14.00 -20.48
N VAL A 394 -21.77 12.91 -21.13
CA VAL A 394 -21.34 12.64 -22.52
C VAL A 394 -21.95 13.66 -23.49
N HIS A 395 -23.21 14.05 -23.32
CA HIS A 395 -23.83 15.10 -24.12
C HIS A 395 -23.13 16.46 -23.92
N TRP A 396 -22.84 16.81 -22.66
CA TRP A 396 -22.06 17.99 -22.30
C TRP A 396 -20.70 18.02 -23.03
N LEU A 397 -19.93 16.92 -22.97
CA LEU A 397 -18.64 16.81 -23.68
C LEU A 397 -18.74 16.88 -25.21
N ARG A 398 -19.92 16.63 -25.78
CA ARG A 398 -20.20 16.80 -27.23
C ARG A 398 -20.60 18.25 -27.59
N GLY A 399 -20.70 19.15 -26.61
CA GLY A 399 -21.25 20.50 -26.79
C GLY A 399 -22.78 20.55 -26.85
N ASN A 400 -23.47 19.43 -26.61
CA ASN A 400 -24.94 19.37 -26.59
C ASN A 400 -25.46 19.74 -25.19
N TYR A 401 -25.26 20.98 -24.78
CA TYR A 401 -25.53 21.46 -23.42
C TYR A 401 -27.01 21.28 -23.00
N GLU A 402 -27.97 21.55 -23.88
CA GLU A 402 -29.41 21.36 -23.60
C GLU A 402 -29.74 19.91 -23.25
N ALA A 403 -29.21 18.95 -24.01
CA ALA A 403 -29.39 17.54 -23.72
C ALA A 403 -28.69 17.14 -22.42
N GLY A 404 -27.48 17.67 -22.18
CA GLY A 404 -26.74 17.50 -20.92
C GLY A 404 -27.54 17.95 -19.71
N GLU A 405 -28.08 19.18 -19.76
CA GLU A 405 -28.94 19.76 -18.73
C GLU A 405 -30.18 18.90 -18.49
N ARG A 406 -30.89 18.50 -19.56
CA ARG A 406 -32.09 17.67 -19.44
C ARG A 406 -31.83 16.39 -18.66
N PHE A 407 -30.76 15.66 -18.98
CA PHE A 407 -30.42 14.43 -18.27
C PHE A 407 -29.95 14.67 -16.83
N ALA A 408 -29.19 15.75 -16.58
CA ALA A 408 -28.78 16.13 -15.23
C ALA A 408 -29.97 16.53 -14.34
N ARG A 409 -30.98 17.23 -14.89
CA ARG A 409 -32.24 17.55 -14.20
C ARG A 409 -33.05 16.30 -13.87
N GLN A 410 -33.17 15.36 -14.82
CA GLN A 410 -33.83 14.07 -14.55
C GLN A 410 -33.12 13.29 -13.44
N ALA A 411 -31.77 13.29 -13.41
CA ALA A 411 -31.01 12.66 -12.33
C ALA A 411 -31.25 13.36 -10.97
N LEU A 412 -31.30 14.70 -10.96
CA LEU A 412 -31.61 15.51 -9.78
C LEU A 412 -33.01 15.18 -9.22
N GLU A 413 -34.05 15.19 -10.05
CA GLU A 413 -35.43 14.87 -9.64
C GLU A 413 -35.52 13.50 -8.97
N ARG A 414 -34.83 12.49 -9.54
CA ARG A 414 -34.76 11.14 -8.96
C ARG A 414 -34.09 11.14 -7.60
N ARG A 415 -33.00 11.89 -7.42
CA ARG A 415 -32.28 11.97 -6.13
C ARG A 415 -33.04 12.77 -5.07
N GLN A 416 -33.76 13.80 -5.48
CA GLN A 416 -34.69 14.52 -4.61
C GLN A 416 -35.78 13.58 -4.10
N ALA A 417 -36.37 12.75 -4.98
CA ALA A 417 -37.34 11.73 -4.58
C ALA A 417 -36.74 10.65 -3.64
N LEU A 418 -35.44 10.39 -3.74
CA LEU A 418 -34.72 9.46 -2.85
C LEU A 418 -34.29 10.11 -1.51
N GLY A 419 -34.31 11.43 -1.41
CA GLY A 419 -33.95 12.16 -0.19
C GLY A 419 -32.49 12.00 0.24
N ASP A 420 -31.55 11.83 -0.69
CA ASP A 420 -30.10 11.77 -0.39
C ASP A 420 -29.42 13.13 -0.63
N PRO A 421 -29.14 13.93 0.42
CA PRO A 421 -28.64 15.29 0.27
C PRO A 421 -27.30 15.36 -0.46
N ARG A 422 -26.41 14.38 -0.25
CA ARG A 422 -25.09 14.35 -0.92
C ARG A 422 -25.25 14.17 -2.42
N SER A 423 -26.12 13.25 -2.84
CA SER A 423 -26.41 13.02 -4.25
C SER A 423 -27.12 14.22 -4.90
N ILE A 424 -28.01 14.90 -4.17
CA ILE A 424 -28.67 16.12 -4.64
C ILE A 424 -27.64 17.23 -4.88
N ALA A 425 -26.77 17.50 -3.91
CA ALA A 425 -25.69 18.49 -4.05
C ALA A 425 -24.73 18.15 -5.21
N LEU A 426 -24.43 16.87 -5.44
CA LEU A 426 -23.65 16.44 -6.60
C LEU A 426 -24.34 16.76 -7.93
N SER A 427 -25.66 16.62 -7.98
CA SER A 427 -26.45 16.92 -9.19
C SER A 427 -26.43 18.41 -9.51
N PHE A 428 -26.58 19.26 -8.49
CA PHE A 428 -26.42 20.70 -8.62
C PHE A 428 -25.01 21.11 -9.06
N ASN A 429 -23.97 20.46 -8.53
CA ASN A 429 -22.61 20.65 -9.02
C ASN A 429 -22.46 20.29 -10.52
N ASN A 430 -23.04 19.17 -10.96
CA ASN A 430 -23.00 18.79 -12.37
C ASN A 430 -23.73 19.80 -13.26
N LEU A 431 -24.90 20.30 -12.82
CA LEU A 431 -25.63 21.36 -13.52
C LEU A 431 -24.82 22.65 -13.59
N GLY A 432 -24.17 23.04 -12.50
CA GLY A 432 -23.31 24.22 -12.45
C GLY A 432 -22.20 24.18 -13.50
N LEU A 433 -21.54 23.03 -13.65
CA LEU A 433 -20.51 22.83 -14.69
C LEU A 433 -21.09 22.92 -16.11
N ILE A 434 -22.27 22.36 -16.35
CA ILE A 434 -22.95 22.46 -17.67
C ILE A 434 -23.31 23.91 -17.99
N TYR A 435 -23.79 24.67 -17.01
CA TYR A 435 -24.12 26.09 -17.18
C TYR A 435 -22.87 26.95 -17.41
N GLN A 436 -21.81 26.71 -16.64
CA GLN A 436 -20.53 27.40 -16.82
C GLN A 436 -20.00 27.22 -18.24
N ASP A 437 -19.90 25.97 -18.71
CA ASP A 437 -19.39 25.67 -20.05
C ASP A 437 -20.30 26.14 -21.20
N SER A 438 -21.58 26.37 -20.92
CA SER A 438 -22.52 26.97 -21.89
C SER A 438 -22.58 28.50 -21.82
N GLY A 439 -21.76 29.13 -20.96
CA GLY A 439 -21.70 30.58 -20.76
C GLY A 439 -22.81 31.16 -19.89
N ARG A 440 -23.65 30.32 -19.27
CA ARG A 440 -24.75 30.69 -18.38
C ARG A 440 -24.26 30.87 -16.93
N PHE A 441 -23.31 31.79 -16.73
CA PHE A 441 -22.61 31.95 -15.45
C PHE A 441 -23.52 32.24 -14.25
N ALA A 442 -24.61 33.00 -14.42
CA ALA A 442 -25.56 33.29 -13.34
C ALA A 442 -26.25 32.01 -12.82
N GLU A 443 -26.64 31.12 -13.72
CA GLU A 443 -27.28 29.84 -13.37
C GLU A 443 -26.26 28.84 -12.82
N ALA A 444 -25.01 28.92 -13.29
CA ALA A 444 -23.91 28.15 -12.72
C ALA A 444 -23.66 28.53 -11.25
N LEU A 445 -23.63 29.83 -10.95
CA LEU A 445 -23.49 30.35 -9.58
C LEU A 445 -24.64 29.90 -8.70
N ASP A 446 -25.90 30.02 -9.15
CA ASP A 446 -27.07 29.56 -8.40
C ASP A 446 -27.00 28.05 -8.11
N ALA A 447 -26.68 27.23 -9.12
CA ALA A 447 -26.55 25.79 -8.95
C ALA A 447 -25.45 25.42 -7.94
N PHE A 448 -24.27 26.05 -8.01
CA PHE A 448 -23.21 25.81 -7.03
C PHE A 448 -23.58 26.33 -5.63
N GLN A 449 -24.30 27.45 -5.50
CA GLN A 449 -24.78 27.93 -4.20
C GLN A 449 -25.79 26.97 -3.57
N GLN A 450 -26.70 26.40 -4.36
CA GLN A 450 -27.63 25.37 -3.87
C GLN A 450 -26.88 24.11 -3.40
N ALA A 451 -25.88 23.66 -4.16
CA ALA A 451 -25.03 22.54 -3.73
C ALA A 451 -24.30 22.85 -2.41
N LEU A 452 -23.72 24.05 -2.30
CA LEU A 452 -22.98 24.49 -1.12
C LEU A 452 -23.88 24.57 0.12
N SER A 453 -25.08 25.13 -0.02
CA SER A 453 -26.06 25.23 1.07
C SER A 453 -26.42 23.86 1.64
N ILE A 454 -26.72 22.89 0.76
CA ILE A 454 -27.04 21.51 1.16
C ILE A 454 -25.85 20.87 1.89
N GLN A 455 -24.64 21.04 1.36
CA GLN A 455 -23.45 20.46 1.96
C GLN A 455 -23.11 21.08 3.33
N GLN A 456 -23.34 22.38 3.50
CA GLN A 456 -23.18 23.08 4.78
C GLN A 456 -24.20 22.59 5.81
N GLU A 457 -25.48 22.50 5.43
CA GLU A 457 -26.56 22.01 6.29
C GLU A 457 -26.26 20.59 6.83
N HIS A 458 -25.65 19.74 6.00
CA HIS A 458 -25.34 18.35 6.35
C HIS A 458 -23.89 18.11 6.77
N GLY A 459 -23.07 19.15 6.94
CA GLY A 459 -21.67 19.03 7.38
C GLY A 459 -20.75 18.26 6.43
N ASP A 460 -21.05 18.21 5.13
CA ASP A 460 -20.22 17.54 4.12
C ASP A 460 -19.03 18.40 3.71
N LYS A 461 -18.02 18.47 4.59
CA LYS A 461 -16.80 19.28 4.40
C LYS A 461 -16.07 18.96 3.08
N ALA A 462 -16.01 17.69 2.68
CA ALA A 462 -15.39 17.30 1.41
C ALA A 462 -16.18 17.83 0.20
N GLY A 463 -17.51 17.75 0.28
CA GLY A 463 -18.41 18.39 -0.68
C GLY A 463 -18.25 19.91 -0.75
N ILE A 464 -18.19 20.58 0.40
CA ILE A 464 -17.97 22.03 0.51
C ILE A 464 -16.69 22.45 -0.22
N ALA A 465 -15.58 21.75 0.05
CA ALA A 465 -14.31 22.00 -0.62
C ALA A 465 -14.42 21.83 -2.15
N GLN A 466 -15.22 20.86 -2.63
CA GLN A 466 -15.50 20.71 -4.07
C GLN A 466 -16.16 21.93 -4.66
N THR A 467 -17.26 22.34 -4.03
CA THR A 467 -18.15 23.35 -4.58
C THR A 467 -17.47 24.71 -4.53
N MET A 468 -16.69 25.00 -3.47
CA MET A 468 -15.85 26.20 -3.40
C MET A 468 -14.77 26.24 -4.49
N ASN A 469 -14.13 25.10 -4.79
CA ASN A 469 -13.21 25.01 -5.91
C ASN A 469 -13.92 25.29 -7.25
N ASN A 470 -15.10 24.72 -7.48
CA ASN A 470 -15.88 24.99 -8.70
C ASN A 470 -16.30 26.47 -8.81
N LEU A 471 -16.73 27.08 -7.70
CA LEU A 471 -16.99 28.52 -7.65
C LEU A 471 -15.75 29.35 -8.02
N GLY A 472 -14.57 28.96 -7.53
CA GLY A 472 -13.30 29.56 -7.94
C GLY A 472 -13.06 29.48 -9.45
N THR A 473 -13.41 28.36 -10.09
CA THR A 473 -13.28 28.23 -11.56
C THR A 473 -14.20 29.16 -12.32
N ILE A 474 -15.42 29.45 -11.82
CA ILE A 474 -16.30 30.45 -12.44
C ILE A 474 -15.65 31.83 -12.41
N TYR A 475 -15.14 32.27 -11.24
CA TYR A 475 -14.49 33.57 -11.13
C TYR A 475 -13.26 33.67 -12.05
N GLN A 476 -12.48 32.59 -12.13
CA GLN A 476 -11.33 32.47 -13.01
C GLN A 476 -11.73 32.62 -14.49
N ASP A 477 -12.79 31.94 -14.93
CA ASP A 477 -13.28 32.01 -16.32
C ASP A 477 -13.89 33.37 -16.66
N ASN A 478 -14.45 34.05 -15.66
CA ASN A 478 -14.94 35.43 -15.78
C ASN A 478 -13.81 36.48 -15.71
N GLY A 479 -12.54 36.07 -15.55
CA GLY A 479 -11.38 36.96 -15.47
C GLY A 479 -11.15 37.62 -14.11
N ASP A 480 -11.97 37.31 -13.10
CA ASP A 480 -11.82 37.79 -11.73
C ASP A 480 -10.88 36.84 -10.96
N HIS A 481 -9.59 36.97 -11.24
CA HIS A 481 -8.55 36.09 -10.71
C HIS A 481 -8.33 36.28 -9.20
N GLU A 482 -8.55 37.48 -8.67
CA GLU A 482 -8.50 37.76 -7.23
C GLU A 482 -9.58 36.99 -6.47
N SER A 483 -10.85 37.09 -6.88
CA SER A 483 -11.94 36.34 -6.25
C SER A 483 -11.76 34.83 -6.41
N ALA A 484 -11.19 34.37 -7.53
CA ALA A 484 -10.85 32.98 -7.72
C ALA A 484 -9.85 32.48 -6.66
N VAL A 485 -8.78 33.26 -6.42
CA VAL A 485 -7.76 32.93 -5.40
C VAL A 485 -8.40 32.82 -4.01
N GLU A 486 -9.27 33.76 -3.62
CA GLU A 486 -9.95 33.70 -2.32
C GLU A 486 -10.77 32.41 -2.16
N ARG A 487 -11.57 32.06 -3.18
CA ARG A 487 -12.39 30.84 -3.16
C ARG A 487 -11.56 29.57 -3.11
N TYR A 488 -10.47 29.52 -3.87
CA TYR A 488 -9.57 28.37 -3.85
C TYR A 488 -8.82 28.26 -2.52
N GLN A 489 -8.43 29.36 -1.88
CA GLN A 489 -7.78 29.33 -0.56
C GLN A 489 -8.72 28.73 0.50
N SER A 490 -9.97 29.19 0.58
CA SER A 490 -10.96 28.58 1.48
C SER A 490 -11.21 27.10 1.17
N ALA A 491 -11.25 26.73 -0.12
CA ALA A 491 -11.38 25.33 -0.51
C ALA A 491 -10.17 24.49 -0.05
N LEU A 492 -8.95 25.06 -0.14
CA LEU A 492 -7.71 24.39 0.25
C LEU A 492 -7.65 24.15 1.75
N GLU A 493 -8.06 25.14 2.56
CA GLU A 493 -8.18 25.01 4.02
C GLU A 493 -9.13 23.87 4.38
N MET A 494 -10.33 23.87 3.78
CA MET A 494 -11.31 22.81 4.02
C MET A 494 -10.78 21.42 3.60
N ALA A 495 -10.06 21.33 2.47
CA ALA A 495 -9.45 20.09 2.01
C ALA A 495 -8.29 19.62 2.91
N LYS A 496 -7.56 20.55 3.54
CA LYS A 496 -6.54 20.25 4.56
C LYS A 496 -7.18 19.71 5.84
N ASP A 497 -8.26 20.33 6.30
CA ASP A 497 -9.00 19.93 7.49
C ASP A 497 -9.54 18.49 7.42
N VAL A 498 -10.00 18.05 6.25
CA VAL A 498 -10.49 16.67 6.04
C VAL A 498 -9.42 15.69 5.55
N GLY A 499 -8.18 16.16 5.34
CA GLY A 499 -7.09 15.32 4.85
C GLY A 499 -7.24 14.82 3.40
N ASP A 500 -8.07 15.47 2.57
CA ASP A 500 -8.30 15.08 1.17
C ASP A 500 -7.13 15.56 0.28
N ARG A 501 -6.08 14.74 0.25
CA ARG A 501 -4.82 15.05 -0.47
C ARG A 501 -5.01 15.20 -1.98
N MET A 502 -5.93 14.44 -2.56
CA MET A 502 -6.22 14.54 -3.99
C MET A 502 -6.83 15.89 -4.32
N ARG A 503 -7.80 16.33 -3.52
CA ARG A 503 -8.44 17.63 -3.69
C ARG A 503 -7.48 18.79 -3.39
N GLN A 504 -6.61 18.66 -2.39
CA GLN A 504 -5.54 19.62 -2.14
C GLN A 504 -4.67 19.84 -3.39
N ALA A 505 -4.22 18.76 -4.05
CA ALA A 505 -3.40 18.86 -5.25
C ALA A 505 -4.14 19.55 -6.42
N VAL A 506 -5.43 19.24 -6.63
CA VAL A 506 -6.27 19.91 -7.64
C VAL A 506 -6.40 21.41 -7.34
N ILE A 507 -6.71 21.77 -6.09
CA ILE A 507 -6.90 23.17 -5.68
C ILE A 507 -5.59 23.96 -5.79
N LEU A 508 -4.45 23.37 -5.37
CA LEU A 508 -3.13 23.99 -5.53
C LEU A 508 -2.79 24.23 -7.00
N THR A 509 -3.17 23.31 -7.90
CA THR A 509 -3.00 23.47 -9.34
C THR A 509 -3.80 24.68 -9.86
N ASN A 510 -5.06 24.79 -9.42
CA ASN A 510 -5.92 25.92 -9.80
C ASN A 510 -5.43 27.25 -9.23
N LEU A 511 -5.00 27.29 -7.97
CA LEU A 511 -4.34 28.45 -7.36
C LEU A 511 -3.10 28.86 -8.15
N GLY A 512 -2.25 27.90 -8.49
CA GLY A 512 -1.05 28.12 -9.31
C GLY A 512 -1.37 28.75 -10.65
N GLU A 513 -2.40 28.27 -11.34
CA GLU A 513 -2.88 28.85 -12.60
C GLU A 513 -3.45 30.27 -12.40
N SER A 514 -4.20 30.55 -11.32
CA SER A 514 -4.67 31.91 -11.01
C SER A 514 -3.52 32.87 -10.74
N HIS A 515 -2.51 32.47 -9.95
CA HIS A 515 -1.32 33.29 -9.73
C HIS A 515 -0.51 33.49 -11.01
N TYR A 516 -0.44 32.49 -11.89
CA TYR A 516 0.16 32.63 -13.21
C TYR A 516 -0.56 33.70 -14.05
N ARG A 517 -1.90 33.70 -14.09
CA ARG A 517 -2.69 34.71 -14.81
C ARG A 517 -2.56 36.10 -14.24
N LEU A 518 -2.41 36.21 -12.91
CA LEU A 518 -2.08 37.45 -12.21
C LEU A 518 -0.62 37.91 -12.39
N GLN A 519 0.18 37.22 -13.22
CA GLN A 519 1.61 37.51 -13.44
C GLN A 519 2.45 37.39 -12.16
N LYS A 520 1.96 36.67 -11.15
CA LYS A 520 2.63 36.44 -9.86
C LYS A 520 3.47 35.16 -9.92
N THR A 521 4.48 35.16 -10.78
CA THR A 521 5.22 33.96 -11.19
C THR A 521 5.83 33.16 -10.04
N THR A 522 6.45 33.83 -9.04
CA THR A 522 7.07 33.15 -7.90
C THR A 522 6.06 32.34 -7.08
N GLN A 523 4.84 32.88 -6.89
CA GLN A 523 3.78 32.21 -6.14
C GLN A 523 3.18 31.07 -6.95
N ALA A 524 3.00 31.26 -8.26
CA ALA A 524 2.54 30.21 -9.16
C ALA A 524 3.46 28.99 -9.13
N ILE A 525 4.78 29.21 -9.27
CA ILE A 525 5.79 28.12 -9.21
C ILE A 525 5.76 27.43 -7.85
N ALA A 526 5.72 28.18 -6.74
CA ALA A 526 5.69 27.60 -5.40
C ALA A 526 4.48 26.67 -5.17
N LEU A 527 3.28 27.14 -5.53
CA LEU A 527 2.03 26.39 -5.38
C LEU A 527 1.99 25.14 -6.28
N LEU A 528 2.45 25.27 -7.53
CA LEU A 528 2.50 24.15 -8.46
C LEU A 528 3.56 23.11 -8.07
N THR A 529 4.66 23.52 -7.45
CA THR A 529 5.67 22.61 -6.90
C THR A 529 5.12 21.84 -5.70
N GLU A 530 4.38 22.50 -4.81
CA GLU A 530 3.65 21.83 -3.71
C GLU A 530 2.63 20.80 -4.26
N ALA A 531 1.92 21.16 -5.34
CA ALA A 531 1.02 20.23 -6.02
C ALA A 531 1.76 19.02 -6.62
N GLU A 532 2.92 19.24 -7.25
CA GLU A 532 3.74 18.17 -7.83
C GLU A 532 4.18 17.17 -6.75
N GLU A 533 4.74 17.65 -5.64
CA GLU A 533 5.17 16.82 -4.52
C GLU A 533 4.03 15.99 -3.93
N LEU A 534 2.83 16.59 -3.82
CA LEU A 534 1.65 15.91 -3.31
C LEU A 534 1.16 14.83 -4.31
N SER A 535 1.08 15.19 -5.59
CA SER A 535 0.58 14.33 -6.66
C SER A 535 1.45 13.10 -6.92
N ALA A 536 2.77 13.20 -6.72
CA ALA A 536 3.72 12.10 -6.90
C ALA A 536 3.41 10.86 -6.03
N THR A 537 2.61 11.03 -4.98
CA THR A 537 2.17 9.94 -4.10
C THR A 537 0.76 9.40 -4.40
N LEU A 538 0.02 10.04 -5.31
CA LEU A 538 -1.38 9.71 -5.61
C LEU A 538 -1.52 8.80 -6.84
N GLY A 539 -0.60 8.88 -7.79
CA GLY A 539 -0.59 8.06 -9.01
C GLY A 539 -1.69 8.43 -10.02
N ASP A 540 -2.17 9.68 -9.99
CA ASP A 540 -3.09 10.22 -10.99
C ASP A 540 -2.30 10.89 -12.11
N LEU A 541 -2.11 10.15 -13.21
CA LEU A 541 -1.33 10.58 -14.36
C LEU A 541 -1.90 11.83 -15.05
N ILE A 542 -3.22 12.04 -15.01
CA ILE A 542 -3.83 13.22 -15.64
C ILE A 542 -3.54 14.46 -14.78
N LEU A 543 -3.75 14.36 -13.47
CA LEU A 543 -3.45 15.46 -12.55
C LEU A 543 -1.95 15.81 -12.57
N GLU A 544 -1.08 14.82 -12.53
CA GLU A 544 0.38 15.01 -12.69
C GLU A 544 0.70 15.76 -13.99
N GLY A 545 0.10 15.34 -15.12
CA GLY A 545 0.30 16.01 -16.40
C GLY A 545 -0.14 17.48 -16.40
N GLU A 546 -1.28 17.80 -15.75
CA GLU A 546 -1.79 19.17 -15.66
C GLU A 546 -0.91 20.06 -14.78
N ILE A 547 -0.43 19.54 -13.64
CA ILE A 547 0.53 20.24 -12.76
C ILE A 547 1.81 20.56 -13.54
N LEU A 548 2.39 19.57 -14.22
CA LEU A 548 3.60 19.74 -15.02
C LEU A 548 3.39 20.74 -16.16
N ARG A 549 2.22 20.72 -16.81
CA ARG A 549 1.85 21.72 -17.84
C ARG A 549 1.76 23.13 -17.24
N GLY A 550 1.20 23.26 -16.04
CA GLY A 550 1.17 24.52 -15.28
C GLY A 550 2.58 25.04 -14.95
N LEU A 551 3.46 24.16 -14.44
CA LEU A 551 4.87 24.49 -14.17
C LEU A 551 5.58 24.95 -15.43
N ALA A 552 5.36 24.28 -16.56
CA ALA A 552 5.94 24.67 -17.83
C ALA A 552 5.54 26.11 -18.24
N LYS A 553 4.25 26.47 -18.09
CA LYS A 553 3.76 27.83 -18.34
C LYS A 553 4.37 28.85 -17.39
N ALA A 554 4.43 28.53 -16.08
CA ALA A 554 4.97 29.43 -15.07
C ALA A 554 6.48 29.68 -15.26
N HIS A 555 7.26 28.64 -15.57
CA HIS A 555 8.70 28.77 -15.88
C HIS A 555 8.94 29.51 -17.19
N LEU A 556 8.10 29.32 -18.21
CA LEU A 556 8.17 30.11 -19.44
C LEU A 556 8.00 31.61 -19.13
N LEU A 557 7.03 31.96 -18.28
CA LEU A 557 6.81 33.33 -17.85
C LEU A 557 7.97 33.90 -17.02
N ALA A 558 8.63 33.04 -16.23
CA ALA A 558 9.87 33.37 -15.52
C ALA A 558 11.10 33.53 -16.44
N LYS A 559 10.94 33.33 -17.76
CA LYS A 559 12.01 33.27 -18.77
C LYS A 559 13.00 32.11 -18.59
N ASP A 560 12.64 31.09 -17.81
CA ASP A 560 13.40 29.84 -17.70
C ASP A 560 12.91 28.84 -18.75
N THR A 561 13.39 29.04 -19.98
CA THR A 561 12.97 28.23 -21.14
C THR A 561 13.43 26.77 -21.08
N ASN A 562 14.51 26.47 -20.35
CA ASN A 562 15.03 25.12 -20.22
C ASN A 562 14.14 24.28 -19.31
N LEU A 563 13.79 24.81 -18.11
CA LEU A 563 12.84 24.13 -17.24
C LEU A 563 11.45 24.04 -17.87
N ALA A 564 10.99 25.07 -18.58
CA ALA A 564 9.72 25.02 -19.30
C ALA A 564 9.66 23.86 -20.31
N LYS A 565 10.75 23.63 -21.06
CA LYS A 565 10.87 22.52 -22.02
C LYS A 565 10.90 21.15 -21.34
N ASP A 566 11.57 21.01 -20.20
CA ASP A 566 11.58 19.76 -19.42
C ASP A 566 10.18 19.41 -18.91
N TYR A 567 9.53 20.36 -18.23
CA TYR A 567 8.21 20.14 -17.64
C TYR A 567 7.16 19.79 -18.69
N ILE A 568 7.15 20.47 -19.86
CA ILE A 568 6.17 20.14 -20.90
C ILE A 568 6.42 18.78 -21.54
N ALA A 569 7.68 18.33 -21.63
CA ALA A 569 7.99 16.98 -22.12
C ALA A 569 7.44 15.92 -21.16
N ARG A 570 7.68 16.08 -19.85
CA ARG A 570 7.15 15.20 -18.80
C ARG A 570 5.61 15.18 -18.80
N ALA A 571 4.97 16.34 -18.96
CA ALA A 571 3.51 16.43 -19.05
C ALA A 571 2.94 15.62 -20.22
N LEU A 572 3.57 15.71 -21.41
CA LEU A 572 3.16 14.95 -22.59
C LEU A 572 3.26 13.43 -22.38
N ASP A 573 4.30 12.97 -21.69
CA ASP A 573 4.47 11.54 -21.40
C ASP A 573 3.35 11.04 -20.49
N ARG A 574 3.01 11.79 -19.43
CA ARG A 574 1.88 11.45 -18.53
C ARG A 574 0.55 11.37 -19.27
N PHE A 575 0.25 12.35 -20.14
CA PHE A 575 -0.99 12.33 -20.91
C PHE A 575 -1.05 11.20 -21.96
N ARG A 576 0.09 10.83 -22.55
CA ARG A 576 0.17 9.66 -23.46
C ARG A 576 -0.08 8.37 -22.70
N GLU A 577 0.57 8.19 -21.56
CA GLU A 577 0.36 7.02 -20.69
C GLU A 577 -1.10 6.88 -20.26
N ALA A 578 -1.74 7.99 -19.89
CA ALA A 578 -3.15 8.02 -19.50
C ALA A 578 -4.15 7.90 -20.68
N ARG A 579 -3.68 8.09 -21.93
CA ARG A 579 -4.50 8.22 -23.16
C ARG A 579 -5.54 9.35 -23.13
N GLY A 580 -5.23 10.44 -22.44
CA GLY A 580 -6.08 11.63 -22.38
C GLY A 580 -5.94 12.51 -23.63
N LYS A 581 -6.75 12.29 -24.66
CA LYS A 581 -6.62 13.02 -25.95
C LYS A 581 -6.80 14.55 -25.82
N SER A 582 -7.77 14.99 -25.02
CA SER A 582 -8.03 16.43 -24.79
C SER A 582 -6.85 17.10 -24.11
N PHE A 583 -6.36 16.50 -23.01
CA PHE A 583 -5.21 17.00 -22.25
C PHE A 583 -3.92 16.99 -23.09
N LEU A 584 -3.71 15.94 -23.89
CA LEU A 584 -2.59 15.88 -24.83
C LEU A 584 -2.62 17.04 -25.84
N GLY A 585 -3.81 17.38 -26.36
CA GLY A 585 -3.98 18.54 -27.25
C GLY A 585 -3.60 19.86 -26.58
N SER A 586 -4.07 20.08 -25.35
CA SER A 586 -3.71 21.28 -24.55
C SER A 586 -2.21 21.36 -24.28
N ALA A 587 -1.57 20.24 -23.93
CA ALA A 587 -0.13 20.20 -23.70
C ALA A 587 0.68 20.44 -24.98
N LEU A 588 0.24 19.92 -26.13
CA LEU A 588 0.89 20.19 -27.42
C LEU A 588 0.80 21.67 -27.81
N ARG A 589 -0.30 22.35 -27.48
CA ARG A 589 -0.42 23.81 -27.66
C ARG A 589 0.61 24.57 -26.81
N THR A 590 0.68 24.26 -25.51
CA THR A 590 1.67 24.85 -24.60
C THR A 590 3.11 24.56 -25.06
N LYS A 591 3.37 23.36 -25.59
CA LYS A 591 4.65 23.06 -26.24
C LYS A 591 4.90 24.00 -27.42
N GLY A 592 3.92 24.22 -28.29
CA GLY A 592 4.02 25.18 -29.39
C GLY A 592 4.41 26.59 -28.92
N GLU A 593 3.78 27.08 -27.84
CA GLU A 593 4.08 28.39 -27.23
C GLU A 593 5.53 28.47 -26.72
N ILE A 594 6.02 27.44 -26.02
CA ILE A 594 7.39 27.39 -25.46
C ILE A 594 8.46 27.37 -26.57
N PHE A 595 8.23 26.63 -27.65
CA PHE A 595 9.20 26.52 -28.74
C PHE A 595 9.10 27.70 -29.73
N GLY A 596 7.92 28.30 -29.86
CA GLY A 596 7.72 29.55 -30.59
C GLY A 596 8.47 30.71 -29.94
N THR A 597 8.34 30.90 -28.63
CA THR A 597 9.06 31.96 -27.90
C THR A 597 10.60 31.79 -27.93
N ALA A 598 11.09 30.55 -28.01
CA ALA A 598 12.53 30.27 -28.13
C ALA A 598 13.13 30.54 -29.53
N SER A 599 12.31 30.58 -30.60
CA SER A 599 12.78 30.77 -31.98
C SER A 599 12.90 32.24 -32.39
N TRP A 600 12.28 33.16 -31.65
CA TRP A 600 12.41 34.61 -31.85
C TRP A 600 13.48 35.26 -30.94
N GLY A 601 14.07 34.49 -30.02
CA GLY A 601 15.13 34.96 -29.11
C GLY A 601 16.56 34.81 -29.64
N THR A 602 16.72 34.39 -30.90
CA THR A 602 18.03 34.21 -31.56
C THR A 602 18.22 35.12 -32.78
N GLU A 603 17.53 36.26 -32.82
CA GLU A 603 17.85 37.36 -33.74
C GLU A 603 18.37 38.56 -32.94
N GLU A 604 19.62 38.48 -32.47
CA GLU A 604 20.49 39.66 -32.37
C GLU A 604 21.97 39.23 -32.45
N ALA A 605 22.47 39.37 -33.68
CA ALA A 605 23.83 39.69 -34.15
C ALA A 605 25.02 38.71 -33.97
N ALA A 606 25.49 38.27 -35.15
CA ALA A 606 26.88 38.30 -35.67
C ALA A 606 28.02 38.77 -34.77
#